data_AF-A0A0Q8FBY4-F1
#
_entry.id   AF-A0A0Q8FBY4-F1
#
_cell.length_a   1.000
_cell.length_b   1.000
_cell.length_c   1.000
_cell.angle_alpha   90.00
_cell.angle_beta   90.00
_cell.angle_gamma   90.00
#
_symmetry.space_group_name_H-M   'P 1'
#
loop_
_entity.id
_entity.type
_entity.pdbx_description
1 polymer ?
#
loop_
_entity_poly.entity_id
_entity_poly.type
_entity_poly.pdbx_seq_one_letter_code
_entity_poly.pdbx_strand_id
1 'polypeptide(L)'
;MARTRTPLEPQTDLLSTDNDALRPLAERMRPRTLDDMVGQRRLLAPGSALRRAVESGHVHSMILWGPPGCGKTTLSLLLARYADAEFKAISAVLSGLPEVRQVLAEAAQRFAGGRRTVLFVDEVHRFNKAQQDAFLPHIERGTIIFVGATTENPSFELNSALLSRCRVHVMEAVSPEDIRHALRLSLADAERGLGDLALEVDDAALLEISTAADGDVRRGLTLLEIAAELAADEGGKITPQTLAQVLADRTRRFDKGGEQFYDQISALHKSVRSSNPDGAVYWLARMLDGGCDPAYLARRMTRMAVEDIGLADPRALQMAIDAWDTYERLGSPEGDLALAQLVIYLASTAKSNAGYKAFNAAKADVREYGTQDVPMHLRNAPTKLMKSLGYGTGYQYDHDAEGGIALGQTAFPDAMGERVYYAPVERGLEIKLKEKLDRLRASRQQARDAVRDD
;
A
#
# COMPACT_ATOMS: atom_id res chain seq x y z
N MET A 1 -51.54 43.01 -38.26
CA MET A 1 -51.20 42.56 -36.89
C MET A 1 -50.39 41.27 -36.98
N ALA A 2 -49.07 41.37 -37.04
CA ALA A 2 -48.18 40.22 -36.93
C ALA A 2 -47.89 39.98 -35.43
N ARG A 3 -48.17 38.79 -34.92
CA ARG A 3 -47.84 38.40 -33.54
C ARG A 3 -46.41 37.87 -33.52
N THR A 4 -45.54 38.67 -32.92
CA THR A 4 -44.16 38.37 -32.55
C THR A 4 -44.11 37.12 -31.65
N ARG A 5 -43.28 36.14 -32.01
CA ARG A 5 -42.92 35.02 -31.12
C ARG A 5 -41.86 35.51 -30.14
N THR A 6 -42.21 35.53 -28.86
CA THR A 6 -41.29 35.74 -27.74
C THR A 6 -40.30 34.56 -27.65
N PRO A 7 -38.99 34.78 -27.42
CA PRO A 7 -38.05 33.70 -27.19
C PRO A 7 -38.34 33.02 -25.85
N LEU A 8 -38.28 31.69 -25.81
CA LEU A 8 -38.34 30.90 -24.59
C LEU A 8 -37.10 31.21 -23.73
N GLU A 9 -37.33 31.63 -22.48
CA GLU A 9 -36.29 31.76 -21.46
C GLU A 9 -35.62 30.39 -21.21
N PRO A 10 -34.29 30.35 -20.98
CA PRO A 10 -33.60 29.10 -20.66
C PRO A 10 -34.13 28.56 -19.33
N GLN A 11 -34.59 27.30 -19.36
CA GLN A 11 -35.00 26.55 -18.18
C GLN A 11 -33.85 26.52 -17.16
N THR A 12 -34.09 27.17 -16.03
CA THR A 12 -33.28 27.08 -14.82
C THR A 12 -33.23 25.64 -14.34
N ASP A 13 -32.01 25.14 -14.14
CA ASP A 13 -31.73 23.83 -13.57
C ASP A 13 -32.32 23.75 -12.16
N LEU A 14 -33.19 22.78 -11.91
CA LEU A 14 -33.93 22.63 -10.64
C LEU A 14 -33.01 22.28 -9.45
N LEU A 15 -31.69 22.12 -9.69
CA LEU A 15 -30.65 21.88 -8.70
C LEU A 15 -29.65 23.04 -8.54
N SER A 16 -29.78 24.14 -9.30
CA SER A 16 -28.94 25.33 -9.12
C SER A 16 -29.59 26.31 -8.13
N THR A 17 -29.71 25.90 -6.88
CA THR A 17 -29.71 26.88 -5.78
C THR A 17 -28.26 27.18 -5.46
N ASP A 18 -27.82 28.41 -5.71
CA ASP A 18 -26.55 28.95 -5.19
C ASP A 18 -26.62 29.03 -3.67
N ASN A 19 -26.50 27.88 -3.01
CA ASN A 19 -26.32 27.72 -1.57
C ASN A 19 -24.83 27.69 -1.25
N ASP A 20 -24.06 28.64 -1.79
CA ASP A 20 -22.61 28.75 -1.52
C ASP A 20 -22.32 28.84 0.00
N ALA A 21 -23.24 29.42 0.77
CA ALA A 21 -23.17 29.52 2.24
C ALA A 21 -23.29 28.17 2.98
N LEU A 22 -23.87 27.12 2.37
CA LEU A 22 -24.00 25.79 2.99
C LEU A 22 -22.85 24.84 2.61
N ARG A 23 -21.90 25.29 1.77
CA ARG A 23 -20.77 24.46 1.38
C ARG A 23 -19.74 24.39 2.52
N PRO A 24 -19.17 23.21 2.82
CA PRO A 24 -18.10 23.09 3.79
C PRO A 24 -16.92 24.01 3.46
N LEU A 25 -16.21 24.49 4.48
CA LEU A 25 -15.06 25.39 4.34
C LEU A 25 -14.01 24.80 3.40
N ALA A 26 -13.78 23.49 3.48
CA ALA A 26 -12.85 22.80 2.60
C ALA A 26 -13.20 22.88 1.11
N GLU A 27 -14.48 23.04 0.76
CA GLU A 27 -14.94 23.24 -0.61
C GLU A 27 -14.78 24.71 -1.02
N ARG A 28 -15.21 25.64 -0.15
CA ARG A 28 -15.13 27.10 -0.39
C ARG A 28 -13.69 27.56 -0.56
N MET A 29 -12.78 27.02 0.25
CA MET A 29 -11.35 27.36 0.26
C MET A 29 -10.52 26.65 -0.79
N ARG A 30 -11.13 25.96 -1.77
CA ARG A 30 -10.36 25.33 -2.85
C ARG A 30 -9.48 26.38 -3.57
N PRO A 31 -8.17 26.09 -3.75
CA PRO A 31 -7.25 26.87 -4.57
C PRO A 31 -7.83 27.29 -5.92
N ARG A 32 -7.67 28.56 -6.28
CA ARG A 32 -8.10 29.10 -7.59
C ARG A 32 -6.93 29.16 -8.57
N THR A 33 -5.70 29.23 -8.07
CA THR A 33 -4.46 29.23 -8.86
C THR A 33 -3.49 28.15 -8.36
N LEU A 34 -2.41 27.91 -9.12
CA LEU A 34 -1.35 27.00 -8.68
C LEU A 34 -0.57 27.56 -7.48
N ASP A 35 -0.51 28.87 -7.31
CA ASP A 35 0.19 29.52 -6.19
C ASP A 35 -0.59 29.41 -4.88
N ASP A 36 -1.92 29.20 -4.95
CA ASP A 36 -2.77 28.94 -3.79
C ASP A 36 -2.63 27.50 -3.26
N MET A 37 -1.99 26.59 -4.01
CA MET A 37 -1.83 25.19 -3.60
C MET A 37 -0.72 25.04 -2.55
N VAL A 38 -1.08 24.50 -1.39
CA VAL A 38 -0.12 24.24 -0.30
C VAL A 38 0.51 22.84 -0.38
N GLY A 39 1.73 22.69 0.12
CA GLY A 39 2.45 21.41 0.30
C GLY A 39 3.15 20.84 -0.95
N GLN A 40 2.60 21.01 -2.15
CA GLN A 40 3.12 20.36 -3.37
C GLN A 40 4.30 21.10 -4.02
N ARG A 41 5.25 21.60 -3.22
CA ARG A 41 6.35 22.48 -3.68
C ARG A 41 7.22 21.81 -4.72
N ARG A 42 7.57 20.53 -4.55
CA ARG A 42 8.42 19.80 -5.52
C ARG A 42 7.75 19.67 -6.89
N LEU A 43 6.44 19.37 -6.89
CA LEU A 43 5.67 19.12 -8.10
C LEU A 43 5.29 20.44 -8.80
N LEU A 44 4.99 21.49 -8.04
CA LEU A 44 4.47 22.78 -8.52
C LEU A 44 5.46 23.96 -8.37
N ALA A 45 6.74 23.70 -8.14
CA ALA A 45 7.76 24.74 -8.10
C ALA A 45 7.78 25.54 -9.41
N PRO A 46 8.06 26.86 -9.37
CA PRO A 46 8.30 27.66 -10.56
C PRO A 46 9.31 26.97 -11.49
N GLY A 47 8.94 26.80 -12.76
CA GLY A 47 9.78 26.12 -13.74
C GLY A 47 9.79 24.58 -13.66
N SER A 48 8.97 23.95 -12.83
CA SER A 48 8.77 22.50 -12.90
C SER A 48 8.10 22.10 -14.21
N ALA A 49 8.33 20.86 -14.66
CA ALA A 49 7.75 20.37 -15.91
C ALA A 49 6.21 20.32 -15.86
N LEU A 50 5.63 19.89 -14.73
CA LEU A 50 4.18 19.87 -14.58
C LEU A 50 3.63 21.29 -14.56
N ARG A 51 4.20 22.20 -13.75
CA ARG A 51 3.71 23.58 -13.65
C ARG A 51 3.70 24.28 -15.01
N ARG A 52 4.79 24.19 -15.78
CA ARG A 52 4.83 24.74 -17.16
C ARG A 52 3.77 24.13 -18.07
N ALA A 53 3.57 22.81 -18.00
CA ALA A 53 2.55 22.14 -18.82
C ALA A 53 1.14 22.63 -18.46
N VAL A 54 0.84 22.79 -17.16
CA VAL A 54 -0.43 23.35 -16.70
C VAL A 54 -0.60 24.80 -17.14
N GLU A 55 0.36 25.67 -16.84
CA GLU A 55 0.29 27.10 -17.17
C GLU A 55 0.16 27.36 -18.69
N SER A 56 0.75 26.49 -19.51
CA SER A 56 0.64 26.57 -20.97
C SER A 56 -0.68 26.00 -21.55
N GLY A 57 -1.53 25.38 -20.72
CA GLY A 57 -2.75 24.68 -21.16
C GLY A 57 -2.51 23.36 -21.90
N HIS A 58 -1.25 22.93 -22.08
CA HIS A 58 -0.87 21.71 -22.79
C HIS A 58 -0.64 20.54 -21.81
N VAL A 59 -1.72 20.14 -21.12
CA VAL A 59 -1.68 19.08 -20.12
C VAL A 59 -1.86 17.69 -20.74
N HIS A 60 -1.18 16.69 -20.18
CA HIS A 60 -1.29 15.29 -20.59
C HIS A 60 -2.13 14.50 -19.59
N SER A 61 -2.66 13.35 -20.03
CA SER A 61 -3.30 12.39 -19.12
C SER A 61 -2.33 11.92 -18.04
N MET A 62 -2.81 11.80 -16.81
CA MET A 62 -1.98 11.54 -15.65
C MET A 62 -2.69 10.73 -14.56
N ILE A 63 -1.88 10.14 -13.69
CA ILE A 63 -2.30 9.55 -12.41
C ILE A 63 -1.72 10.40 -11.29
N LEU A 64 -2.59 10.94 -10.44
CA LEU A 64 -2.23 11.62 -9.20
C LEU A 64 -2.25 10.61 -8.07
N TRP A 65 -1.08 10.29 -7.55
CA TRP A 65 -0.91 9.33 -6.46
C TRP A 65 -0.46 10.04 -5.20
N GLY A 66 -1.24 9.94 -4.13
CA GLY A 66 -0.86 10.49 -2.83
C GLY A 66 -1.96 10.34 -1.79
N PRO A 67 -1.68 10.71 -0.52
CA PRO A 67 -2.62 10.52 0.58
C PRO A 67 -3.91 11.34 0.41
N PRO A 68 -4.97 11.09 1.21
CA PRO A 68 -6.16 11.93 1.17
C PRO A 68 -5.82 13.40 1.49
N GLY A 69 -6.65 14.32 1.01
CA GLY A 69 -6.49 15.75 1.31
C GLY A 69 -5.20 16.44 0.83
N CYS A 70 -4.36 15.78 0.02
CA CYS A 70 -3.13 16.39 -0.52
C CYS A 70 -3.37 17.30 -1.75
N GLY A 71 -4.62 17.39 -2.22
CA GLY A 71 -5.03 18.28 -3.31
C GLY A 71 -5.23 17.64 -4.69
N LYS A 72 -5.38 16.31 -4.80
CA LYS A 72 -5.60 15.60 -6.08
C LYS A 72 -6.77 16.16 -6.89
N THR A 73 -7.95 16.26 -6.28
CA THR A 73 -9.17 16.80 -6.92
C THR A 73 -9.00 18.27 -7.29
N THR A 74 -8.41 19.07 -6.38
CA THR A 74 -8.16 20.50 -6.60
C THR A 74 -7.20 20.72 -7.78
N LEU A 75 -6.09 19.98 -7.84
CA LEU A 75 -5.17 20.08 -8.96
C LEU A 75 -5.87 19.73 -10.29
N SER A 76 -6.76 18.73 -10.28
CA SER A 76 -7.53 18.34 -11.46
C SER A 76 -8.51 19.42 -11.94
N LEU A 77 -9.12 20.15 -11.01
CA LEU A 77 -9.94 21.33 -11.33
C LEU A 77 -9.11 22.45 -11.93
N LEU A 78 -7.93 22.71 -11.37
CA LEU A 78 -7.00 23.71 -11.91
C LEU A 78 -6.56 23.31 -13.33
N LEU A 79 -6.23 22.04 -13.57
CA LEU A 79 -5.89 21.54 -14.91
C LEU A 79 -6.99 21.89 -15.93
N ALA A 80 -8.26 21.69 -15.59
CA ALA A 80 -9.38 22.01 -16.47
C ALA A 80 -9.48 23.51 -16.76
N ARG A 81 -9.30 24.36 -15.74
CA ARG A 81 -9.33 25.83 -15.92
C ARG A 81 -8.20 26.31 -16.84
N TYR A 82 -6.97 25.86 -16.60
CA TYR A 82 -5.83 26.28 -17.43
C TYR A 82 -5.87 25.71 -18.85
N ALA A 83 -6.48 24.53 -19.05
CA ALA A 83 -6.64 23.91 -20.35
C ALA A 83 -7.88 24.39 -21.13
N ASP A 84 -8.66 25.35 -20.58
CA ASP A 84 -9.97 25.76 -21.09
C ASP A 84 -10.86 24.57 -21.45
N ALA A 85 -10.94 23.62 -20.53
CA ALA A 85 -11.62 22.35 -20.70
C ALA A 85 -12.78 22.21 -19.72
N GLU A 86 -13.81 21.48 -20.14
CA GLU A 86 -14.89 21.07 -19.25
C GLU A 86 -14.35 20.11 -18.18
N PHE A 87 -14.70 20.33 -16.91
CA PHE A 87 -14.35 19.40 -15.84
C PHE A 87 -15.50 18.43 -15.58
N LYS A 88 -15.22 17.13 -15.64
CA LYS A 88 -16.17 16.08 -15.24
C LYS A 88 -15.52 15.14 -14.25
N ALA A 89 -16.14 14.96 -13.09
CA ALA A 89 -15.69 14.01 -12.07
C ALA A 89 -16.59 12.77 -12.03
N ILE A 90 -15.97 11.62 -11.83
CA ILE A 90 -16.63 10.35 -11.49
C ILE A 90 -15.89 9.70 -10.32
N SER A 91 -16.60 8.89 -9.52
CA SER A 91 -16.00 8.12 -8.43
C SER A 91 -16.01 6.64 -8.80
N ALA A 92 -14.85 5.98 -8.80
CA ALA A 92 -14.77 4.56 -9.11
C ALA A 92 -15.45 3.66 -8.06
N VAL A 93 -15.81 4.20 -6.89
CA VAL A 93 -16.58 3.51 -5.85
C VAL A 93 -18.06 3.44 -6.21
N LEU A 94 -18.60 4.52 -6.79
CA LEU A 94 -20.04 4.65 -7.07
C LEU A 94 -20.37 4.31 -8.52
N SER A 95 -19.42 4.49 -9.44
CA SER A 95 -19.68 4.41 -10.87
C SER A 95 -19.53 3.00 -11.44
N GLY A 96 -20.57 2.54 -12.13
CA GLY A 96 -20.53 1.33 -12.94
C GLY A 96 -20.03 1.58 -14.36
N LEU A 97 -19.78 0.50 -15.11
CA LEU A 97 -19.42 0.58 -16.53
C LEU A 97 -20.44 1.37 -17.41
N PRO A 98 -21.77 1.28 -17.19
CA PRO A 98 -22.74 2.07 -17.97
C PRO A 98 -22.55 3.58 -17.80
N GLU A 99 -22.34 4.05 -16.57
CA GLU A 99 -22.14 5.48 -16.28
C GLU A 99 -20.83 5.98 -16.90
N VAL A 100 -19.75 5.19 -16.79
CA VAL A 100 -18.47 5.50 -17.45
C VAL A 100 -18.67 5.69 -18.96
N ARG A 101 -19.41 4.80 -19.62
CA ARG A 101 -19.68 4.90 -21.07
C ARG A 101 -20.50 6.14 -21.42
N GLN A 102 -21.49 6.49 -20.60
CA GLN A 102 -22.28 7.70 -20.80
C GLN A 102 -21.40 8.95 -20.73
N VAL A 103 -20.58 9.08 -19.68
CA VAL A 103 -19.67 10.21 -19.52
C VAL A 103 -18.69 10.34 -20.68
N LEU A 104 -18.16 9.21 -21.17
CA LEU A 104 -17.27 9.18 -22.34
C LEU A 104 -17.98 9.58 -23.65
N ALA A 105 -19.25 9.21 -23.81
CA ALA A 105 -20.06 9.61 -24.97
C ALA A 105 -20.32 11.12 -24.96
N GLU A 106 -20.66 11.69 -23.80
CA GLU A 106 -20.82 13.15 -23.65
C GLU A 106 -19.52 13.89 -23.94
N ALA A 107 -18.38 13.39 -23.44
CA ALA A 107 -17.06 13.97 -23.73
C ALA A 107 -16.74 13.93 -25.23
N ALA A 108 -17.09 12.83 -25.93
CA ALA A 108 -16.92 12.73 -27.37
C ALA A 108 -17.78 13.73 -28.15
N GLN A 109 -19.02 13.97 -27.72
CA GLN A 109 -19.87 15.01 -28.32
C GLN A 109 -19.29 16.41 -28.13
N ARG A 110 -18.81 16.74 -26.92
CA ARG A 110 -18.15 18.03 -26.65
C ARG A 110 -16.88 18.21 -27.50
N PHE A 111 -16.09 17.14 -27.63
CA PHE A 111 -14.88 17.14 -28.44
C PHE A 111 -15.17 17.40 -29.93
N ALA A 112 -16.24 16.83 -30.48
CA ALA A 112 -16.69 17.12 -31.85
C ALA A 112 -17.10 18.60 -32.03
N GLY A 113 -17.55 19.26 -30.97
CA GLY A 113 -17.81 20.69 -30.92
C GLY A 113 -16.59 21.57 -30.64
N GLY A 114 -15.38 21.00 -30.59
CA GLY A 114 -14.12 21.74 -30.37
C GLY A 114 -13.78 21.99 -28.90
N ARG A 115 -14.50 21.41 -27.94
CA ARG A 115 -14.28 21.62 -26.50
C ARG A 115 -13.72 20.36 -25.85
N ARG A 116 -12.60 20.50 -25.13
CA ARG A 116 -11.95 19.38 -24.43
C ARG A 116 -12.64 19.07 -23.09
N THR A 117 -12.41 17.87 -22.57
CA THR A 117 -12.89 17.47 -21.24
C THR A 117 -11.73 16.92 -20.41
N VAL A 118 -11.54 17.45 -19.21
CA VAL A 118 -10.75 16.82 -18.15
C VAL A 118 -11.67 15.87 -17.40
N LEU A 119 -11.41 14.57 -17.56
CA LEU A 119 -12.16 13.52 -16.86
C LEU A 119 -11.37 13.10 -15.62
N PHE A 120 -11.85 13.54 -14.46
CA PHE A 120 -11.33 13.15 -13.17
C PHE A 120 -11.98 11.86 -12.69
N VAL A 121 -11.18 10.86 -12.32
CA VAL A 121 -11.64 9.59 -11.77
C VAL A 121 -11.05 9.41 -10.38
N ASP A 122 -11.87 9.56 -9.35
CA ASP A 122 -11.46 9.35 -7.97
C ASP A 122 -11.41 7.86 -7.63
N GLU A 123 -10.47 7.47 -6.78
CA GLU A 123 -10.19 6.09 -6.37
C GLU A 123 -10.07 5.11 -7.55
N VAL A 124 -9.36 5.51 -8.62
CA VAL A 124 -9.27 4.75 -9.88
C VAL A 124 -8.83 3.29 -9.71
N HIS A 125 -8.11 2.97 -8.63
CA HIS A 125 -7.71 1.60 -8.28
C HIS A 125 -8.90 0.66 -8.02
N ARG A 126 -10.10 1.18 -7.73
CA ARG A 126 -11.31 0.37 -7.50
C ARG A 126 -11.94 -0.17 -8.77
N PHE A 127 -11.58 0.37 -9.95
CA PHE A 127 -12.07 -0.15 -11.21
C PHE A 127 -11.39 -1.45 -11.60
N ASN A 128 -12.21 -2.41 -12.05
CA ASN A 128 -11.69 -3.63 -12.65
C ASN A 128 -11.04 -3.34 -14.02
N LYS A 129 -10.32 -4.33 -14.56
CA LYS A 129 -9.59 -4.18 -15.83
C LYS A 129 -10.47 -3.71 -16.99
N ALA A 130 -11.68 -4.24 -17.13
CA ALA A 130 -12.57 -3.87 -18.23
C ALA A 130 -13.08 -2.42 -18.12
N GLN A 131 -13.29 -1.92 -16.90
CA GLN A 131 -13.62 -0.51 -16.66
C GLN A 131 -12.43 0.41 -16.97
N GLN A 132 -11.22 0.02 -16.57
CA GLN A 132 -10.00 0.79 -16.91
C GLN A 132 -9.75 0.82 -18.43
N ASP A 133 -9.96 -0.30 -19.12
CA ASP A 133 -9.75 -0.39 -20.58
C ASP A 133 -10.73 0.47 -21.38
N ALA A 134 -11.90 0.80 -20.82
CA ALA A 134 -12.89 1.65 -21.47
C ALA A 134 -12.39 3.08 -21.75
N PHE A 135 -11.42 3.58 -20.99
CA PHE A 135 -10.87 4.94 -21.17
C PHE A 135 -9.86 5.03 -22.32
N LEU A 136 -9.17 3.92 -22.65
CA LEU A 136 -7.99 3.94 -23.52
C LEU A 136 -8.26 4.56 -24.91
N PRO A 137 -9.34 4.20 -25.63
CA PRO A 137 -9.57 4.77 -26.96
C PRO A 137 -9.81 6.29 -26.93
N HIS A 138 -10.35 6.81 -25.82
CA HIS A 138 -10.65 8.24 -25.66
C HIS A 138 -9.40 9.03 -25.25
N ILE A 139 -8.49 8.40 -24.51
CA ILE A 139 -7.18 8.97 -24.18
C ILE A 139 -6.32 9.07 -25.45
N GLU A 140 -6.24 7.99 -26.24
CA GLU A 140 -5.42 7.93 -27.45
C GLU A 140 -5.85 8.95 -28.52
N ARG A 141 -7.17 9.17 -28.66
CA ARG A 141 -7.73 10.17 -29.59
C ARG A 141 -7.64 11.60 -29.06
N GLY A 142 -7.24 11.80 -27.80
CA GLY A 142 -7.26 13.10 -27.14
C GLY A 142 -8.66 13.65 -26.87
N THR A 143 -9.69 12.80 -26.92
CA THR A 143 -11.08 13.16 -26.60
C THR A 143 -11.21 13.61 -25.15
N ILE A 144 -10.44 12.99 -24.25
CA ILE A 144 -10.35 13.35 -22.84
C ILE A 144 -8.90 13.56 -22.43
N ILE A 145 -8.71 14.47 -21.48
CA ILE A 145 -7.52 14.51 -20.63
C ILE A 145 -7.90 13.71 -19.37
N PHE A 146 -7.36 12.51 -19.24
CA PHE A 146 -7.69 11.62 -18.14
C PHE A 146 -6.86 11.96 -16.90
N VAL A 147 -7.51 12.12 -15.75
CA VAL A 147 -6.83 12.33 -14.47
C VAL A 147 -7.35 11.31 -13.45
N GLY A 148 -6.59 10.24 -13.23
CA GLY A 148 -6.92 9.25 -12.21
C GLY A 148 -6.32 9.63 -10.86
N ALA A 149 -7.10 9.62 -9.78
CA ALA A 149 -6.62 9.83 -8.42
C ALA A 149 -6.65 8.53 -7.62
N THR A 150 -5.59 8.28 -6.85
CA THR A 150 -5.49 7.09 -6.01
C THR A 150 -4.64 7.37 -4.77
N THR A 151 -5.01 6.75 -3.64
CA THR A 151 -4.13 6.63 -2.46
C THR A 151 -3.22 5.42 -2.55
N GLU A 152 -3.63 4.41 -3.32
CA GLU A 152 -2.88 3.17 -3.57
C GLU A 152 -1.82 3.33 -4.63
N ASN A 153 -0.75 2.53 -4.52
CA ASN A 153 0.33 2.53 -5.49
C ASN A 153 -0.18 2.07 -6.87
N PRO A 154 -0.10 2.93 -7.90
CA PRO A 154 -0.72 2.66 -9.19
C PRO A 154 -0.08 1.49 -9.96
N SER A 155 1.14 1.07 -9.61
CA SER A 155 1.81 -0.06 -10.29
C SER A 155 1.22 -1.43 -9.94
N PHE A 156 0.52 -1.56 -8.81
CA PHE A 156 -0.13 -2.80 -8.40
C PHE A 156 -1.59 -2.88 -8.86
N GLU A 157 -2.31 -1.76 -8.76
CA GLU A 157 -3.77 -1.74 -8.93
C GLU A 157 -4.24 -1.27 -10.32
N LEU A 158 -3.39 -0.54 -11.06
CA LEU A 158 -3.72 -0.08 -12.41
C LEU A 158 -3.08 -0.96 -13.47
N ASN A 159 -3.83 -1.17 -14.54
CA ASN A 159 -3.35 -1.97 -15.65
C ASN A 159 -2.22 -1.24 -16.43
N SER A 160 -1.33 -2.03 -17.04
CA SER A 160 -0.18 -1.50 -17.78
C SER A 160 -0.56 -0.66 -19.01
N ALA A 161 -1.74 -0.92 -19.59
CA ALA A 161 -2.24 -0.18 -20.75
C ALA A 161 -2.58 1.27 -20.38
N LEU A 162 -3.18 1.51 -19.22
CA LEU A 162 -3.48 2.83 -18.69
C LEU A 162 -2.20 3.55 -18.25
N LEU A 163 -1.31 2.85 -17.53
CA LEU A 163 -0.03 3.41 -17.08
C LEU A 163 0.89 3.84 -18.23
N SER A 164 0.87 3.12 -19.36
CA SER A 164 1.67 3.51 -20.54
C SER A 164 1.18 4.78 -21.24
N ARG A 165 -0.07 5.23 -20.97
CA ARG A 165 -0.69 6.42 -21.58
C ARG A 165 -0.82 7.59 -20.61
N CYS A 166 -0.53 7.36 -19.33
CA CYS A 166 -0.67 8.36 -18.27
C CYS A 166 0.66 8.58 -17.55
N ARG A 167 1.03 9.84 -17.31
CA ARG A 167 2.18 10.14 -16.44
C ARG A 167 1.78 10.00 -14.97
N VAL A 168 2.58 9.30 -14.18
CA VAL A 168 2.35 9.20 -12.72
C VAL A 168 3.02 10.38 -12.02
N HIS A 169 2.25 11.12 -11.23
CA HIS A 169 2.72 12.22 -10.39
C HIS A 169 2.45 11.88 -8.92
N VAL A 170 3.52 11.81 -8.14
CA VAL A 170 3.46 11.58 -6.69
C VAL A 170 3.18 12.91 -6.00
N MET A 171 2.15 12.94 -5.17
CA MET A 171 1.75 14.04 -4.32
C MET A 171 2.06 13.70 -2.86
N GLU A 172 2.72 14.62 -2.17
CA GLU A 172 3.19 14.40 -0.80
C GLU A 172 2.11 14.74 0.23
N ALA A 173 2.21 14.14 1.42
CA ALA A 173 1.46 14.62 2.58
C ALA A 173 1.85 16.08 2.87
N VAL A 174 0.88 16.91 3.21
CA VAL A 174 1.13 18.34 3.42
C VAL A 174 1.75 18.56 4.79
N SER A 175 2.81 19.36 4.89
CA SER A 175 3.45 19.62 6.19
C SER A 175 2.49 20.35 7.15
N PRO A 176 2.59 20.15 8.48
CA PRO A 176 1.78 20.92 9.43
C PRO A 176 1.94 22.44 9.24
N GLU A 177 3.13 22.91 8.86
CA GLU A 177 3.41 24.30 8.53
C GLU A 177 2.59 24.81 7.34
N ASP A 178 2.54 24.04 6.26
CA ASP A 178 1.77 24.38 5.06
C ASP A 178 0.25 24.29 5.30
N ILE A 179 -0.21 23.33 6.12
CA ILE A 179 -1.61 23.26 6.57
C ILE A 179 -1.94 24.49 7.41
N ARG A 180 -1.08 24.84 8.38
CA ARG A 180 -1.27 26.03 9.22
C ARG A 180 -1.38 27.30 8.36
N HIS A 181 -0.58 27.40 7.30
CA HIS A 181 -0.70 28.49 6.34
C HIS A 181 -2.07 28.53 5.66
N ALA A 182 -2.57 27.39 5.16
CA ALA A 182 -3.91 27.30 4.59
C ALA A 182 -5.02 27.69 5.58
N LEU A 183 -4.89 27.28 6.85
CA LEU A 183 -5.83 27.67 7.91
C LEU A 183 -5.84 29.18 8.14
N ARG A 184 -4.66 29.82 8.22
CA ARG A 184 -4.56 31.28 8.34
C ARG A 184 -5.20 32.00 7.15
N LEU A 185 -5.00 31.51 5.93
CA LEU A 185 -5.66 32.07 4.74
C LEU A 185 -7.19 31.97 4.84
N SER A 186 -7.71 30.83 5.33
CA SER A 186 -9.15 30.68 5.52
C SER A 186 -9.73 31.58 6.62
N LEU A 187 -8.97 31.90 7.66
CA LEU A 187 -9.41 32.86 8.69
C LEU A 187 -9.41 34.31 8.20
N ALA A 188 -8.58 34.65 7.21
CA ALA A 188 -8.48 36.01 6.69
C ALA A 188 -9.39 36.30 5.48
N ASP A 189 -9.87 35.26 4.79
CA ASP A 189 -10.71 35.38 3.59
C ASP A 189 -12.18 35.65 4.00
N ALA A 190 -12.65 36.88 3.78
CA ALA A 190 -14.04 37.29 4.06
C ALA A 190 -15.04 36.81 3.01
N GLU A 191 -14.60 36.52 1.77
CA GLU A 191 -15.49 36.10 0.69
C GLU A 191 -15.85 34.61 0.81
N ARG A 192 -14.85 33.77 1.13
CA ARG A 192 -14.96 32.30 1.08
C ARG A 192 -14.67 31.62 2.40
N GLY A 193 -13.88 32.29 3.24
CA GLY A 193 -13.38 31.75 4.48
C GLY A 193 -14.27 32.09 5.67
N LEU A 194 -13.61 32.39 6.78
CA LEU A 194 -14.21 32.71 8.07
C LEU A 194 -13.91 34.15 8.49
N GLY A 195 -13.43 35.01 7.57
CA GLY A 195 -13.03 36.38 7.89
C GLY A 195 -14.13 37.23 8.52
N ASP A 196 -15.38 37.00 8.12
CA ASP A 196 -16.55 37.73 8.64
C ASP A 196 -16.93 37.35 10.08
N LEU A 197 -16.45 36.21 10.57
CA LEU A 197 -16.71 35.76 11.94
C LEU A 197 -15.82 36.44 12.98
N ALA A 198 -14.79 37.18 12.54
CA ALA A 198 -13.84 37.90 13.40
C ALA A 198 -13.28 37.05 14.55
N LEU A 199 -12.97 35.78 14.27
CA LEU A 199 -12.54 34.83 15.29
C LEU A 199 -11.16 35.16 15.86
N GLU A 200 -11.02 35.10 17.17
CA GLU A 200 -9.74 35.12 17.87
C GLU A 200 -9.17 33.70 17.95
N VAL A 201 -8.07 33.45 17.23
CA VAL A 201 -7.40 32.14 17.19
C VAL A 201 -5.91 32.32 17.43
N ASP A 202 -5.40 31.73 18.50
CA ASP A 202 -3.97 31.75 18.81
C ASP A 202 -3.17 30.88 17.83
N ASP A 203 -1.91 31.26 17.57
CA ASP A 203 -1.09 30.49 16.62
C ASP A 203 -0.79 29.06 17.08
N ALA A 204 -0.72 28.86 18.39
CA ALA A 204 -0.58 27.55 19.01
C ALA A 204 -1.81 26.66 18.71
N ALA A 205 -3.01 27.24 18.69
CA ALA A 205 -4.24 26.53 18.36
C ALA A 205 -4.23 26.07 16.89
N LEU A 206 -3.81 26.94 15.98
CA LEU A 206 -3.66 26.61 14.56
C LEU A 206 -2.61 25.53 14.33
N LEU A 207 -1.49 25.57 15.07
CA LEU A 207 -0.48 24.51 15.02
C LEU A 207 -1.06 23.17 15.50
N GLU A 208 -1.87 23.17 16.56
CA GLU A 208 -2.50 21.96 17.06
C GLU A 208 -3.49 21.35 16.05
N ILE A 209 -4.36 22.17 15.45
CA ILE A 209 -5.26 21.73 14.38
C ILE A 209 -4.46 21.18 13.19
N SER A 210 -3.41 21.89 12.77
CA SER A 210 -2.58 21.48 11.63
C SER A 210 -1.82 20.16 11.89
N THR A 211 -1.43 19.90 13.14
CA THR A 211 -0.80 18.63 13.54
C THR A 211 -1.83 17.52 13.57
N ALA A 212 -3.03 17.79 14.09
CA ALA A 212 -4.14 16.84 14.13
C ALA A 212 -4.69 16.48 12.73
N ALA A 213 -4.47 17.35 11.75
CA ALA A 213 -4.83 17.11 10.36
C ALA A 213 -3.96 16.02 9.70
N ASP A 214 -2.79 15.70 10.25
CA ASP A 214 -1.92 14.58 9.84
C ASP A 214 -1.67 14.51 8.32
N GLY A 215 -1.35 15.67 7.74
CA GLY A 215 -1.06 15.81 6.31
C GLY A 215 -2.27 15.93 5.38
N ASP A 216 -3.47 16.10 5.93
CA ASP A 216 -4.74 16.25 5.21
C ASP A 216 -5.29 17.68 5.32
N VAL A 217 -5.17 18.49 4.26
CA VAL A 217 -5.66 19.89 4.27
C VAL A 217 -7.17 19.95 4.45
N ARG A 218 -7.91 19.01 3.85
CA ARG A 218 -9.39 18.95 3.96
C ARG A 218 -9.79 18.73 5.41
N ARG A 219 -9.16 17.77 6.09
CA ARG A 219 -9.37 17.51 7.53
C ARG A 219 -9.04 18.74 8.36
N GLY A 220 -7.91 19.39 8.09
CA GLY A 220 -7.52 20.62 8.80
C GLY A 220 -8.59 21.71 8.71
N LEU A 221 -9.09 21.99 7.50
CA LEU A 221 -10.15 22.98 7.27
C LEU A 221 -11.47 22.58 7.94
N THR A 222 -11.85 21.29 7.90
CA THR A 222 -13.05 20.80 8.63
C THR A 222 -12.91 20.96 10.13
N LEU A 223 -11.76 20.64 10.72
CA LEU A 223 -11.52 20.83 12.15
C LEU A 223 -11.60 22.32 12.54
N LEU A 224 -11.06 23.21 11.71
CA LEU A 224 -11.17 24.65 11.91
C LEU A 224 -12.63 25.13 11.81
N GLU A 225 -13.39 24.63 10.84
CA GLU A 225 -14.81 24.97 10.67
C GLU A 225 -15.63 24.55 11.90
N ILE A 226 -15.45 23.34 12.42
CA ILE A 226 -16.11 22.88 13.65
C ILE A 226 -15.68 23.72 14.86
N ALA A 227 -14.39 24.05 14.98
CA ALA A 227 -13.91 24.89 16.07
C ALA A 227 -14.47 26.31 16.01
N ALA A 228 -14.66 26.85 14.79
CA ALA A 228 -15.27 28.15 14.56
C ALA A 228 -16.77 28.16 14.92
N GLU A 229 -17.51 27.10 14.58
CA GLU A 229 -18.92 26.95 14.96
C GLU A 229 -19.09 26.93 16.48
N LEU A 230 -18.28 26.15 17.19
CA LEU A 230 -18.30 26.10 18.66
C LEU A 230 -17.90 27.45 19.29
N ALA A 231 -16.90 28.12 18.72
CA ALA A 231 -16.43 29.41 19.24
C ALA A 231 -17.43 30.55 18.99
N ALA A 232 -18.26 30.48 17.94
CA ALA A 232 -19.28 31.49 17.66
C ALA A 232 -20.31 31.60 18.80
N ASP A 233 -20.65 30.46 19.43
CA ASP A 233 -21.53 30.41 20.59
C ASP A 233 -20.85 30.91 21.89
N GLU A 234 -19.51 30.96 21.91
CA GLU A 234 -18.66 31.28 23.07
C GLU A 234 -17.94 32.64 22.94
N GLY A 235 -18.47 33.56 22.13
CA GLY A 235 -17.93 34.93 22.01
C GLY A 235 -16.78 35.09 21.03
N GLY A 236 -16.63 34.16 20.08
CA GLY A 236 -15.74 34.28 18.93
C GLY A 236 -14.29 33.89 19.18
N LYS A 237 -13.97 33.21 20.28
CA LYS A 237 -12.59 32.80 20.60
C LYS A 237 -12.43 31.27 20.60
N ILE A 238 -11.46 30.77 19.84
CA ILE A 238 -11.11 29.34 19.88
C ILE A 238 -10.20 29.10 21.09
N THR A 239 -10.75 28.53 22.15
CA THR A 239 -10.04 28.26 23.40
C THR A 239 -9.40 26.86 23.42
N PRO A 240 -8.47 26.56 24.36
CA PRO A 240 -7.97 25.21 24.56
C PRO A 240 -9.08 24.18 24.87
N GLN A 241 -10.16 24.60 25.52
CA GLN A 241 -11.32 23.76 25.81
C GLN A 241 -12.09 23.43 24.53
N THR A 242 -12.33 24.42 23.67
CA THR A 242 -12.94 24.22 22.34
C THR A 242 -12.12 23.22 21.53
N LEU A 243 -10.80 23.38 21.49
CA LEU A 243 -9.89 22.46 20.82
C LEU A 243 -9.94 21.04 21.38
N ALA A 244 -9.94 20.89 22.70
CA ALA A 244 -10.02 19.57 23.33
C ALA A 244 -11.30 18.82 22.93
N GLN A 245 -12.43 19.53 22.78
CA GLN A 245 -13.69 18.94 22.30
C GLN A 245 -13.59 18.51 20.84
N VAL A 246 -13.08 19.38 19.97
CA VAL A 246 -12.91 19.10 18.53
C VAL A 246 -11.94 17.95 18.27
N LEU A 247 -10.92 17.81 19.12
CA LEU A 247 -9.81 16.87 18.95
C LEU A 247 -9.96 15.58 19.76
N ALA A 248 -11.05 15.40 20.50
CA ALA A 248 -11.28 14.22 21.34
C ALA A 248 -11.37 12.92 20.52
N ASP A 249 -11.81 12.97 19.26
CA ASP A 249 -12.08 11.81 18.42
C ASP A 249 -10.87 11.37 17.55
N ARG A 250 -9.65 11.57 18.06
CA ARG A 250 -8.39 11.31 17.34
C ARG A 250 -8.18 9.82 17.04
N THR A 251 -8.71 9.35 15.92
CA THR A 251 -8.07 8.27 15.16
C THR A 251 -6.98 8.90 14.29
N ARG A 252 -5.71 8.59 14.62
CA ARG A 252 -4.55 8.94 13.78
C ARG A 252 -4.69 8.26 12.42
N ARG A 253 -4.11 8.85 11.37
CA ARG A 253 -4.23 8.33 10.01
C ARG A 253 -3.58 6.95 9.96
N PHE A 254 -4.40 5.95 9.68
CA PHE A 254 -3.94 4.62 9.35
C PHE A 254 -4.77 4.11 8.19
N ASP A 255 -4.11 4.07 7.05
CA ASP A 255 -4.71 3.60 5.82
C ASP A 255 -4.74 2.07 5.85
N LYS A 256 -5.88 1.48 6.25
CA LYS A 256 -6.08 0.02 6.25
C LYS A 256 -6.05 -0.50 4.81
N GLY A 257 -4.86 -0.86 4.34
CA GLY A 257 -4.63 -1.41 3.01
C GLY A 257 -3.75 -0.56 2.09
N GLY A 258 -3.43 0.69 2.48
CA GLY A 258 -2.68 1.64 1.66
C GLY A 258 -1.16 1.50 1.64
N GLU A 259 -0.47 2.35 0.86
CA GLU A 259 1.00 2.39 0.77
C GLU A 259 1.66 2.56 2.14
N GLN A 260 1.17 3.48 2.97
CA GLN A 260 1.73 3.76 4.30
C GLN A 260 1.65 2.53 5.23
N PHE A 261 0.65 1.67 5.04
CA PHE A 261 0.54 0.40 5.75
C PHE A 261 1.61 -0.59 5.29
N TYR A 262 1.80 -0.71 3.97
CA TYR A 262 2.84 -1.57 3.40
C TYR A 262 4.26 -1.13 3.76
N ASP A 263 4.50 0.18 3.81
CA ASP A 263 5.79 0.74 4.24
C ASP A 263 6.09 0.43 5.70
N GLN A 264 5.09 0.56 6.58
CA GLN A 264 5.26 0.26 8.00
C GLN A 264 5.49 -1.23 8.26
N ILE A 265 4.74 -2.14 7.63
CA ILE A 265 5.00 -3.58 7.80
C ILE A 265 6.35 -3.98 7.20
N SER A 266 6.75 -3.34 6.11
CA SER A 266 8.06 -3.50 5.48
C SER A 266 9.18 -3.02 6.42
N ALA A 267 8.99 -1.87 7.07
CA ALA A 267 9.93 -1.33 8.05
C ALA A 267 10.03 -2.21 9.30
N LEU A 268 8.91 -2.73 9.81
CA LEU A 268 8.86 -3.72 10.89
C LEU A 268 9.69 -4.96 10.52
N HIS A 269 9.40 -5.55 9.37
CA HIS A 269 10.08 -6.76 8.89
C HIS A 269 11.59 -6.55 8.71
N LYS A 270 12.00 -5.41 8.12
CA LYS A 270 13.42 -5.08 7.95
C LYS A 270 14.12 -4.80 9.28
N SER A 271 13.42 -4.22 10.25
CA SER A 271 13.96 -4.00 11.60
C SER A 271 14.22 -5.32 12.32
N VAL A 272 13.27 -6.27 12.24
CA VAL A 272 13.46 -7.65 12.73
C VAL A 272 14.64 -8.32 12.04
N ARG A 273 14.70 -8.28 10.70
CA ARG A 273 15.76 -8.92 9.91
C ARG A 273 17.15 -8.34 10.18
N SER A 274 17.25 -7.04 10.43
CA SER A 274 18.51 -6.36 10.75
C SER A 274 18.91 -6.47 12.22
N SER A 275 18.15 -7.22 13.01
CA SER A 275 18.33 -7.37 14.46
C SER A 275 18.30 -6.05 15.23
N ASN A 276 17.38 -5.15 14.86
CA ASN A 276 17.13 -3.90 15.55
C ASN A 276 15.80 -3.99 16.35
N PRO A 277 15.84 -4.42 17.62
CA PRO A 277 14.63 -4.59 18.43
C PRO A 277 13.92 -3.25 18.71
N ASP A 278 14.67 -2.16 18.90
CA ASP A 278 14.09 -0.84 19.18
C ASP A 278 13.24 -0.34 18.00
N GLY A 279 13.79 -0.42 16.79
CA GLY A 279 13.07 -0.09 15.56
C GLY A 279 11.87 -1.02 15.33
N ALA A 280 12.04 -2.32 15.61
CA ALA A 280 10.96 -3.28 15.43
C ALA A 280 9.77 -3.01 16.38
N VAL A 281 10.03 -2.73 17.66
CA VAL A 281 8.98 -2.36 18.62
C VAL A 281 8.32 -1.03 18.21
N TYR A 282 9.09 -0.04 17.77
CA TYR A 282 8.52 1.24 17.30
C TYR A 282 7.54 1.05 16.14
N TRP A 283 7.91 0.28 15.11
CA TRP A 283 7.03 0.04 13.97
C TRP A 283 5.83 -0.82 14.33
N LEU A 284 5.98 -1.79 15.23
CA LEU A 284 4.84 -2.54 15.77
C LEU A 284 3.86 -1.59 16.48
N ALA A 285 4.36 -0.75 17.38
CA ALA A 285 3.53 0.20 18.13
C ALA A 285 2.83 1.20 17.20
N ARG A 286 3.52 1.72 16.17
CA ARG A 286 2.92 2.59 15.14
C ARG A 286 1.78 1.91 14.39
N MET A 287 1.93 0.62 14.07
CA MET A 287 0.90 -0.14 13.39
C MET A 287 -0.29 -0.45 14.31
N LEU A 288 -0.06 -0.79 15.57
CA LEU A 288 -1.13 -1.01 16.55
C LEU A 288 -1.89 0.28 16.87
N ASP A 289 -1.19 1.40 17.08
CA ASP A 289 -1.76 2.74 17.30
C ASP A 289 -2.63 3.19 16.11
N GLY A 290 -2.23 2.81 14.89
CA GLY A 290 -3.05 3.02 13.71
C GLY A 290 -4.27 2.08 13.58
N GLY A 291 -4.41 1.07 14.42
CA GLY A 291 -5.51 0.11 14.33
C GLY A 291 -5.29 -0.94 13.24
N CYS A 292 -4.03 -1.32 12.97
CA CYS A 292 -3.70 -2.53 12.22
C CYS A 292 -4.44 -3.73 12.81
N ASP A 293 -4.95 -4.62 11.94
CA ASP A 293 -5.40 -5.94 12.38
C ASP A 293 -4.23 -6.66 13.09
N PRO A 294 -4.34 -6.98 14.39
CA PRO A 294 -3.31 -7.69 15.14
C PRO A 294 -3.05 -9.09 14.58
N ALA A 295 -4.07 -9.74 14.01
CA ALA A 295 -3.91 -11.03 13.36
C ALA A 295 -3.05 -10.91 12.10
N TYR A 296 -3.08 -9.76 11.40
CA TYR A 296 -2.16 -9.48 10.30
C TYR A 296 -0.71 -9.37 10.80
N LEU A 297 -0.47 -8.67 11.91
CA LEU A 297 0.86 -8.55 12.52
C LEU A 297 1.39 -9.92 12.97
N ALA A 298 0.55 -10.73 13.63
CA ALA A 298 0.88 -12.09 14.02
C ALA A 298 1.27 -12.95 12.81
N ARG A 299 0.46 -12.98 11.73
CA ARG A 299 0.79 -13.68 10.48
C ARG A 299 2.15 -13.28 9.92
N ARG A 300 2.46 -11.97 9.93
CA ARG A 300 3.73 -11.45 9.40
C ARG A 300 4.91 -11.82 10.28
N MET A 301 4.78 -11.78 11.60
CA MET A 301 5.83 -12.20 12.53
C MET A 301 6.06 -13.71 12.49
N THR A 302 5.01 -14.53 12.36
CA THR A 302 5.13 -15.97 12.11
C THR A 302 5.90 -16.25 10.81
N ARG A 303 5.66 -15.44 9.76
CA ARG A 303 6.44 -15.54 8.53
C ARG A 303 7.93 -15.21 8.76
N MET A 304 8.24 -14.16 9.51
CA MET A 304 9.62 -13.79 9.86
C MET A 304 10.31 -14.92 10.65
N ALA A 305 9.60 -15.55 11.59
CA ALA A 305 10.12 -16.68 12.35
C ALA A 305 10.59 -17.85 11.45
N VAL A 306 9.86 -18.13 10.37
CA VAL A 306 10.22 -19.22 9.43
C VAL A 306 11.26 -18.77 8.40
N GLU A 307 11.16 -17.54 7.91
CA GLU A 307 11.96 -17.03 6.78
C GLU A 307 13.33 -16.45 7.19
N ASP A 308 13.36 -15.68 8.28
CA ASP A 308 14.52 -14.89 8.69
C ASP A 308 15.24 -15.47 9.91
N ILE A 309 14.55 -16.25 10.74
CA ILE A 309 15.13 -16.95 11.89
C ILE A 309 15.40 -18.43 11.51
N GLY A 310 14.38 -19.14 11.03
CA GLY A 310 14.52 -20.48 10.50
C GLY A 310 15.07 -21.48 11.53
N LEU A 311 15.98 -22.35 11.10
CA LEU A 311 16.57 -23.37 11.98
C LEU A 311 17.70 -22.83 12.86
N ALA A 312 18.09 -21.56 12.73
CA ALA A 312 19.04 -20.96 13.66
C ALA A 312 18.42 -20.83 15.07
N ASP A 313 17.11 -20.66 15.16
CA ASP A 313 16.36 -20.79 16.41
C ASP A 313 14.91 -21.26 16.17
N PRO A 314 14.68 -22.59 16.11
CA PRO A 314 13.37 -23.15 15.77
C PRO A 314 12.22 -22.76 16.72
N ARG A 315 12.54 -22.33 17.95
CA ARG A 315 11.56 -21.92 18.97
C ARG A 315 10.80 -20.65 18.57
N ALA A 316 11.39 -19.83 17.69
CA ALA A 316 10.77 -18.60 17.21
C ALA A 316 9.39 -18.85 16.57
N LEU A 317 9.20 -19.98 15.86
CA LEU A 317 7.92 -20.34 15.28
C LEU A 317 6.88 -20.62 16.37
N GLN A 318 7.22 -21.42 17.37
CA GLN A 318 6.31 -21.74 18.47
C GLN A 318 5.93 -20.46 19.24
N MET A 319 6.91 -19.62 19.57
CA MET A 319 6.66 -18.34 20.23
C MET A 319 5.73 -17.42 19.41
N ALA A 320 5.84 -17.45 18.08
CA ALA A 320 4.95 -16.67 17.22
C ALA A 320 3.50 -17.16 17.28
N ILE A 321 3.29 -18.48 17.30
CA ILE A 321 1.96 -19.09 17.46
C ILE A 321 1.42 -18.81 18.87
N ASP A 322 2.23 -19.00 19.92
CA ASP A 322 1.80 -18.78 21.30
C ASP A 322 1.42 -17.31 21.55
N ALA A 323 2.16 -16.36 20.98
CA ALA A 323 1.83 -14.93 21.06
C ALA A 323 0.54 -14.60 20.30
N TRP A 324 0.30 -15.24 19.16
CA TRP A 324 -0.96 -15.11 18.43
C TRP A 324 -2.13 -15.66 19.26
N ASP A 325 -2.03 -16.90 19.75
CA ASP A 325 -3.05 -17.50 20.62
C ASP A 325 -3.32 -16.66 21.86
N THR A 326 -2.27 -16.07 22.44
CA THR A 326 -2.40 -15.15 23.58
C THR A 326 -3.18 -13.90 23.20
N TYR A 327 -2.88 -13.31 22.04
CA TYR A 327 -3.63 -12.16 21.53
C TYR A 327 -5.12 -12.49 21.33
N GLU A 328 -5.44 -13.62 20.70
CA GLU A 328 -6.83 -14.02 20.46
C GLU A 328 -7.62 -14.23 21.75
N ARG A 329 -6.96 -14.66 22.83
CA ARG A 329 -7.60 -14.89 24.14
C ARG A 329 -7.74 -13.64 24.98
N LEU A 330 -6.78 -12.73 24.93
CA LEU A 330 -6.73 -11.55 25.80
C LEU A 330 -7.26 -10.28 25.13
N GLY A 331 -7.05 -10.10 23.82
CA GLY A 331 -7.31 -8.85 23.11
C GLY A 331 -6.39 -7.70 23.57
N SER A 332 -6.63 -6.48 23.08
CA SER A 332 -5.92 -5.29 23.55
C SER A 332 -6.42 -4.82 24.93
N PRO A 333 -5.53 -4.30 25.80
CA PRO A 333 -4.10 -4.06 25.60
C PRO A 333 -3.18 -5.24 25.97
N GLU A 334 -3.64 -6.25 26.71
CA GLU A 334 -2.76 -7.32 27.23
C GLU A 334 -2.15 -8.19 26.11
N GLY A 335 -2.90 -8.46 25.04
CA GLY A 335 -2.43 -9.14 23.85
C GLY A 335 -1.37 -8.36 23.08
N ASP A 336 -1.43 -7.02 23.09
CA ASP A 336 -0.42 -6.17 22.43
C ASP A 336 0.96 -6.40 23.04
N LEU A 337 1.03 -6.66 24.36
CA LEU A 337 2.27 -7.00 25.05
C LEU A 337 2.84 -8.35 24.59
N ALA A 338 1.99 -9.33 24.28
CA ALA A 338 2.45 -10.62 23.74
C ALA A 338 3.08 -10.46 22.35
N LEU A 339 2.48 -9.63 21.50
CA LEU A 339 3.04 -9.28 20.19
C LEU A 339 4.34 -8.47 20.32
N ALA A 340 4.43 -7.57 21.30
CA ALA A 340 5.64 -6.82 21.60
C ALA A 340 6.78 -7.74 22.07
N GLN A 341 6.49 -8.69 22.95
CA GLN A 341 7.49 -9.67 23.40
C GLN A 341 7.98 -10.54 22.24
N LEU A 342 7.07 -10.97 21.36
CA LEU A 342 7.43 -11.70 20.15
C LEU A 342 8.36 -10.89 19.24
N VAL A 343 8.01 -9.64 18.90
CA VAL A 343 8.83 -8.87 17.97
C VAL A 343 10.23 -8.61 18.51
N ILE A 344 10.35 -8.34 19.82
CA ILE A 344 11.64 -8.18 20.50
C ILE A 344 12.47 -9.45 20.39
N TYR A 345 11.85 -10.62 20.65
CA TYR A 345 12.52 -11.90 20.53
C TYR A 345 13.00 -12.17 19.10
N LEU A 346 12.12 -12.00 18.10
CA LEU A 346 12.44 -12.22 16.70
C LEU A 346 13.57 -11.31 16.23
N ALA A 347 13.57 -10.03 16.65
CA ALA A 347 14.64 -9.10 16.35
C ALA A 347 15.96 -9.50 17.04
N SER A 348 15.92 -10.04 18.25
CA SER A 348 17.13 -10.31 19.05
C SER A 348 17.77 -11.68 18.79
N THR A 349 17.03 -12.67 18.28
CA THR A 349 17.56 -14.04 18.10
C THR A 349 18.43 -14.22 16.86
N ALA A 350 19.09 -15.38 16.75
CA ALA A 350 19.93 -15.77 15.62
C ALA A 350 19.13 -15.78 14.31
N LYS A 351 19.73 -15.28 13.23
CA LYS A 351 19.10 -15.17 11.90
C LYS A 351 19.60 -16.22 10.93
N SER A 352 18.70 -16.87 10.21
CA SER A 352 19.03 -17.71 9.07
C SER A 352 17.89 -17.75 8.06
N ASN A 353 18.24 -17.45 6.81
CA ASN A 353 17.40 -17.72 5.66
C ASN A 353 17.85 -18.97 4.88
N ALA A 354 18.69 -19.83 5.47
CA ALA A 354 19.24 -21.01 4.80
C ALA A 354 18.14 -21.98 4.35
N GLY A 355 17.15 -22.25 5.22
CA GLY A 355 15.99 -23.08 4.87
C GLY A 355 15.13 -22.46 3.75
N TYR A 356 14.88 -21.15 3.82
CA TYR A 356 14.16 -20.41 2.78
C TYR A 356 14.86 -20.50 1.42
N LYS A 357 16.18 -20.26 1.38
CA LYS A 357 17.00 -20.41 0.17
C LYS A 357 16.99 -21.85 -0.36
N ALA A 358 17.11 -22.84 0.53
CA ALA A 358 17.11 -24.25 0.15
C ALA A 358 15.82 -24.64 -0.57
N PHE A 359 14.66 -24.24 -0.01
CA PHE A 359 13.37 -24.55 -0.61
C PHE A 359 13.15 -23.80 -1.94
N ASN A 360 13.63 -22.56 -2.06
CA ASN A 360 13.57 -21.82 -3.32
C ASN A 360 14.45 -22.44 -4.41
N ALA A 361 15.64 -22.92 -4.07
CA ALA A 361 16.50 -23.65 -5.00
C ALA A 361 15.83 -24.95 -5.47
N ALA A 362 15.30 -25.75 -4.54
CA ALA A 362 14.57 -26.97 -4.89
C ALA A 362 13.36 -26.71 -5.82
N LYS A 363 12.59 -25.63 -5.57
CA LYS A 363 11.49 -25.22 -6.46
C LYS A 363 11.97 -24.77 -7.84
N ALA A 364 13.16 -24.16 -7.94
CA ALA A 364 13.73 -23.78 -9.22
C ALA A 364 14.11 -25.03 -10.02
N ASP A 365 14.79 -25.99 -9.40
CA ASP A 365 15.16 -27.25 -10.04
C ASP A 365 13.92 -28.04 -10.49
N VAL A 366 12.85 -28.11 -9.68
CA VAL A 366 11.59 -28.76 -10.10
C VAL A 366 10.99 -28.11 -11.36
N ARG A 367 11.13 -26.78 -11.52
CA ARG A 367 10.66 -26.08 -12.73
C ARG A 367 11.57 -26.31 -13.93
N GLU A 368 12.87 -26.44 -13.70
CA GLU A 368 13.87 -26.63 -14.75
C GLU A 368 13.87 -28.07 -15.29
N TYR A 369 13.91 -29.06 -14.41
CA TYR A 369 14.03 -30.48 -14.75
C TYR A 369 12.68 -31.17 -15.00
N GLY A 370 11.56 -30.48 -14.72
CA GLY A 370 10.21 -31.02 -14.93
C GLY A 370 9.90 -32.22 -14.05
N THR A 371 9.06 -33.13 -14.55
CA THR A 371 8.60 -34.31 -13.80
C THR A 371 9.60 -35.46 -13.93
N GLN A 372 10.63 -35.45 -13.10
CA GLN A 372 11.57 -36.57 -12.99
C GLN A 372 10.95 -37.74 -12.23
N ASP A 373 11.31 -38.96 -12.64
CA ASP A 373 10.88 -40.19 -11.97
C ASP A 373 11.56 -40.39 -10.61
N VAL A 374 10.83 -40.97 -9.66
CA VAL A 374 11.42 -41.42 -8.39
C VAL A 374 12.35 -42.62 -8.65
N PRO A 375 13.60 -42.63 -8.14
CA PRO A 375 14.51 -43.78 -8.26
C PRO A 375 13.90 -45.08 -7.73
N MET A 376 14.18 -46.21 -8.38
CA MET A 376 13.55 -47.50 -8.07
C MET A 376 13.74 -47.94 -6.61
N HIS A 377 14.93 -47.72 -6.04
CA HIS A 377 15.23 -48.03 -4.64
C HIS A 377 14.47 -47.18 -3.63
N LEU A 378 13.91 -46.03 -4.04
CA LEU A 378 13.07 -45.19 -3.18
C LEU A 378 11.55 -45.40 -3.40
N ARG A 379 11.15 -46.16 -4.42
CA ARG A 379 9.73 -46.39 -4.70
C ARG A 379 9.12 -47.34 -3.67
N ASN A 380 7.88 -47.03 -3.27
CA ASN A 380 7.10 -47.93 -2.44
C ASN A 380 6.72 -49.22 -3.20
N ALA A 381 6.86 -50.38 -2.55
CA ALA A 381 6.64 -51.70 -3.17
C ALA A 381 5.71 -52.62 -2.35
N PRO A 382 4.46 -52.21 -2.04
CA PRO A 382 3.57 -52.95 -1.16
C PRO A 382 3.00 -54.22 -1.80
N THR A 383 2.88 -54.29 -3.13
CA THR A 383 2.26 -55.42 -3.84
C THR A 383 3.30 -56.37 -4.43
N LYS A 384 2.90 -57.64 -4.64
CA LYS A 384 3.76 -58.63 -5.32
C LYS A 384 4.16 -58.19 -6.73
N LEU A 385 3.23 -57.58 -7.47
CA LEU A 385 3.48 -57.07 -8.82
C LEU A 385 4.55 -55.96 -8.82
N MET A 386 4.46 -55.01 -7.88
CA MET A 386 5.45 -53.93 -7.76
C MET A 386 6.85 -54.47 -7.44
N LYS A 387 6.95 -55.45 -6.52
CA LYS A 387 8.23 -56.12 -6.22
C LYS A 387 8.79 -56.85 -7.44
N SER A 388 7.95 -57.55 -8.22
CA SER A 388 8.39 -58.21 -9.45
C SER A 388 8.85 -57.23 -10.54
N LEU A 389 8.36 -55.99 -10.50
CA LEU A 389 8.79 -54.90 -11.40
C LEU A 389 10.04 -54.15 -10.87
N GLY A 390 10.65 -54.61 -9.77
CA GLY A 390 11.88 -54.05 -9.20
C GLY A 390 11.68 -52.85 -8.26
N TYR A 391 10.45 -52.53 -7.87
CA TYR A 391 10.20 -51.42 -6.94
C TYR A 391 10.83 -51.73 -5.59
N GLY A 392 11.55 -50.78 -5.01
CA GLY A 392 12.26 -50.92 -3.74
C GLY A 392 13.54 -51.77 -3.82
N THR A 393 13.89 -52.30 -5.00
CA THR A 393 15.14 -53.05 -5.18
C THR A 393 16.33 -52.12 -4.97
N GLY A 394 17.28 -52.54 -4.13
CA GLY A 394 18.47 -51.75 -3.80
C GLY A 394 18.26 -50.74 -2.67
N TYR A 395 17.07 -50.68 -2.05
CA TYR A 395 16.84 -49.84 -0.87
C TYR A 395 17.73 -50.28 0.29
N GLN A 396 18.44 -49.32 0.87
CA GLN A 396 19.23 -49.49 2.08
C GLN A 396 18.44 -48.92 3.26
N TYR A 397 18.05 -49.79 4.19
CA TYR A 397 17.35 -49.37 5.40
C TYR A 397 18.36 -48.81 6.40
N ASP A 398 18.34 -47.50 6.62
CA ASP A 398 19.36 -46.77 7.40
C ASP A 398 19.61 -47.38 8.79
N HIS A 399 18.58 -47.84 9.49
CA HIS A 399 18.73 -48.42 10.84
C HIS A 399 19.54 -49.72 10.89
N ASP A 400 19.61 -50.46 9.77
CA ASP A 400 20.40 -51.69 9.68
C ASP A 400 21.85 -51.40 9.24
N ALA A 401 22.15 -50.19 8.75
CA ALA A 401 23.47 -49.79 8.33
C ALA A 401 24.36 -49.43 9.54
N GLU A 402 25.67 -49.58 9.38
CA GLU A 402 26.64 -49.17 10.42
C GLU A 402 26.50 -47.67 10.73
N GLY A 403 26.43 -47.33 12.02
CA GLY A 403 26.17 -45.96 12.46
C GLY A 403 24.73 -45.47 12.22
N GLY A 404 23.84 -46.35 11.76
CA GLY A 404 22.42 -46.07 11.53
C GLY A 404 22.14 -45.16 10.32
N ILE A 405 23.07 -45.12 9.35
CA ILE A 405 22.95 -44.27 8.15
C ILE A 405 23.50 -44.99 6.92
N ALA A 406 22.66 -45.11 5.88
CA ALA A 406 23.06 -45.66 4.58
C ALA A 406 23.86 -44.62 3.77
N LEU A 407 25.19 -44.59 3.96
CA LEU A 407 26.07 -43.56 3.36
C LEU A 407 26.17 -43.63 1.83
N GLY A 408 25.98 -44.80 1.24
CA GLY A 408 26.02 -44.99 -0.22
C GLY A 408 24.69 -44.66 -0.93
N GLN A 409 23.58 -44.57 -0.19
CA GLN A 409 22.26 -44.37 -0.78
C GLN A 409 22.06 -42.94 -1.28
N THR A 410 21.78 -42.80 -2.57
CA THR A 410 21.38 -41.53 -3.23
C THR A 410 19.89 -41.28 -3.07
N ALA A 411 19.49 -40.00 -3.09
CA ALA A 411 18.10 -39.58 -2.88
C ALA A 411 17.51 -38.77 -4.03
N PHE A 412 18.32 -38.36 -5.00
CA PHE A 412 17.88 -37.60 -6.16
C PHE A 412 17.68 -38.50 -7.39
N PRO A 413 16.84 -38.08 -8.36
CA PRO A 413 16.81 -38.71 -9.69
C PRO A 413 18.19 -38.69 -10.33
N ASP A 414 18.56 -39.78 -11.00
CA ASP A 414 19.89 -39.92 -11.63
C ASP A 414 20.18 -38.80 -12.64
N ALA A 415 19.16 -38.36 -13.38
CA ALA A 415 19.25 -37.27 -14.35
C ALA A 415 19.58 -35.91 -13.71
N MET A 416 19.26 -35.71 -12.43
CA MET A 416 19.57 -34.48 -11.71
C MET A 416 20.91 -34.53 -10.99
N GLY A 417 21.35 -35.74 -10.63
CA GLY A 417 22.44 -35.97 -9.70
C GLY A 417 22.13 -35.47 -8.28
N GLU A 418 23.01 -35.80 -7.34
CA GLU A 418 22.87 -35.35 -5.95
C GLU A 418 23.08 -33.83 -5.84
N ARG A 419 22.19 -33.15 -5.09
CA ARG A 419 22.23 -31.70 -4.89
C ARG A 419 22.40 -31.34 -3.42
N VAL A 420 22.94 -30.16 -3.17
CA VAL A 420 23.02 -29.57 -1.82
C VAL A 420 22.18 -28.29 -1.80
N TYR A 421 20.93 -28.40 -1.33
CA TYR A 421 20.06 -27.22 -1.19
C TYR A 421 20.25 -26.51 0.14
N TYR A 422 20.29 -27.27 1.23
CA TYR A 422 20.36 -26.71 2.58
C TYR A 422 21.80 -26.49 3.01
N ALA A 423 22.23 -25.24 3.07
CA ALA A 423 23.53 -24.83 3.57
C ALA A 423 23.36 -24.03 4.87
N PRO A 424 23.37 -24.69 6.04
CA PRO A 424 23.20 -24.00 7.32
C PRO A 424 24.33 -22.98 7.55
N VAL A 425 24.04 -21.93 8.30
CA VAL A 425 24.99 -20.87 8.66
C VAL A 425 25.57 -21.07 10.06
N GLU A 426 26.70 -20.41 10.32
CA GLU A 426 27.40 -20.40 11.61
C GLU A 426 26.68 -19.53 12.67
N ARG A 427 25.37 -19.74 12.88
CA ARG A 427 24.55 -18.98 13.83
C ARG A 427 23.55 -19.86 14.56
N GLY A 428 23.40 -19.64 15.86
CA GLY A 428 22.42 -20.36 16.68
C GLY A 428 22.57 -21.88 16.59
N LEU A 429 21.45 -22.60 16.52
CA LEU A 429 21.42 -24.06 16.43
C LEU A 429 21.99 -24.59 15.09
N GLU A 430 22.01 -23.76 14.04
CA GLU A 430 22.55 -24.18 12.74
C GLU A 430 24.05 -24.49 12.78
N ILE A 431 24.82 -23.98 13.75
CA ILE A 431 26.22 -24.37 13.96
C ILE A 431 26.33 -25.90 14.11
N LYS A 432 25.48 -26.48 14.98
CA LYS A 432 25.48 -27.94 15.22
C LYS A 432 24.91 -28.73 14.05
N LEU A 433 23.91 -28.17 13.35
CA LEU A 433 23.40 -28.79 12.13
C LEU A 433 24.47 -28.81 11.03
N LYS A 434 25.22 -27.73 10.87
CA LYS A 434 26.32 -27.61 9.92
C LYS A 434 27.43 -28.62 10.23
N GLU A 435 27.92 -28.66 11.47
CA GLU A 435 28.92 -29.64 11.91
C GLU A 435 28.50 -31.09 11.63
N LYS A 436 27.21 -31.43 11.86
CA LYS A 436 26.67 -32.76 11.59
C LYS A 436 26.59 -33.03 10.08
N LEU A 437 26.01 -32.12 9.30
CA LEU A 437 25.77 -32.31 7.88
C LEU A 437 27.06 -32.31 7.06
N ASP A 438 28.04 -31.48 7.42
CA ASP A 438 29.32 -31.44 6.70
C ASP A 438 30.11 -32.74 6.91
N ARG A 439 30.10 -33.30 8.14
CA ARG A 439 30.66 -34.64 8.39
C ARG A 439 29.93 -35.71 7.57
N LEU A 440 28.60 -35.71 7.57
CA LEU A 440 27.81 -36.67 6.79
C LEU A 440 28.07 -36.57 5.29
N ARG A 441 28.22 -35.36 4.75
CA ARG A 441 28.53 -35.14 3.34
C ARG A 441 29.91 -35.66 2.98
N ALA A 442 30.91 -35.43 3.84
CA ALA A 442 32.24 -35.99 3.65
C ALA A 442 32.22 -37.53 3.66
N SER A 443 31.54 -38.15 4.63
CA SER A 443 31.41 -39.61 4.70
C SER A 443 30.63 -40.19 3.50
N ARG A 444 29.56 -39.52 3.05
CA ARG A 444 28.83 -39.91 1.81
C ARG A 444 29.69 -39.78 0.57
N GLN A 445 30.56 -38.77 0.50
CA GLN A 445 31.49 -38.62 -0.62
C GLN A 445 32.49 -39.77 -0.64
N GLN A 446 33.13 -40.06 0.49
CA GLN A 446 34.07 -41.18 0.62
C GLN A 446 33.43 -42.53 0.26
N ALA A 447 32.21 -42.80 0.74
CA ALA A 447 31.49 -44.04 0.42
C ALA A 447 31.18 -44.17 -1.08
N ARG A 448 30.89 -43.05 -1.77
CA ARG A 448 30.63 -43.06 -3.21
C ARG A 448 31.90 -43.21 -4.04
N ASP A 449 33.01 -42.66 -3.57
CA ASP A 449 34.31 -42.78 -4.24
C ASP A 449 34.85 -44.22 -4.11
N ALA A 450 34.69 -44.85 -2.94
CA ALA A 450 35.08 -46.25 -2.73
C ALA A 450 34.36 -47.24 -3.67
N VAL A 451 33.09 -46.97 -4.01
CA VAL A 451 32.31 -47.82 -4.95
C VAL A 451 32.68 -47.57 -6.42
N ARG A 452 33.42 -46.50 -6.73
CA ARG A 452 33.89 -46.19 -8.09
C ARG A 452 35.27 -46.77 -8.42
N ASP A 453 36.06 -47.06 -7.38
CA ASP A 453 37.42 -47.60 -7.50
C ASP A 453 37.46 -49.15 -7.48
N ASP A 454 36.36 -49.79 -7.10
CA ASP A 454 36.07 -51.23 -7.26
C ASP A 454 35.29 -51.50 -8.56
#